data_AF-A0A813H2D6-F1
#
_entry.id   AF-A0A813H2D6-F1
#
_cell.length_a   1.000
_cell.length_b   1.000
_cell.length_c   1.000
_cell.angle_alpha   90.00
_cell.angle_beta   90.00
_cell.angle_gamma   90.00
#
_symmetry.space_group_name_H-M   'P 1'
#
loop_
_entity.id
_entity.type
_entity.pdbx_description
1 polymer ?
#
loop_
_entity_poly.entity_id
_entity_poly.type
_entity_poly.pdbx_seq_one_letter_code
_entity_poly.pdbx_strand_id
1 'polypeptide(L)'
;MAPALTPRGVSDHATAARQLAASGLPMSDVMQAAIDPRLVTPRLVAPNLNLDLGRPLTPRPVIRGPVKGVLPHSQDLDELEKETAERAFQEQDLYETGKLELSSVHRMCARLDLHVDQNVVKTWLQGLSEAEGITLDDFKEVYKGILAAQTPAVRKSAAGKSLGLEDLRETEDYMRKAFNRHASSCSTVSTDHLRELLQYLSFPDVHGDGYDRFVSEWLLLSGKEESPELQLTVHDFISCVNLLVDVCQRHREMQ
;
A
#
# COMPACT_ATOMS: atom_id res chain seq x y z
N MET A 1 46.25 6.37 1.65
CA MET A 1 45.51 5.52 0.70
C MET A 1 44.05 5.90 0.79
N ALA A 2 43.49 6.50 -0.25
CA ALA A 2 42.06 6.81 -0.29
C ALA A 2 41.28 5.51 -0.57
N PRO A 3 40.20 5.21 0.16
CA PRO A 3 39.41 4.02 -0.10
C PRO A 3 38.77 4.10 -1.49
N ALA A 4 38.85 3.00 -2.24
CA ALA A 4 38.24 2.88 -3.55
C ALA A 4 36.72 3.07 -3.41
N LEU A 5 36.19 4.08 -4.10
CA LEU A 5 34.75 4.29 -4.22
C LEU A 5 34.18 3.11 -5.03
N THR A 6 33.50 2.19 -4.34
CA THR A 6 32.67 1.19 -4.99
C THR A 6 31.64 1.89 -5.88
N PRO A 7 31.32 1.34 -7.07
CA PRO A 7 30.30 1.91 -7.92
C PRO A 7 29.02 2.09 -7.11
N ARG A 8 28.44 3.29 -7.16
CA ARG A 8 27.14 3.65 -6.55
C ARG A 8 26.04 2.84 -7.25
N GLY A 9 26.01 1.53 -6.98
CA GLY A 9 24.86 0.68 -7.23
C GLY A 9 23.73 1.13 -6.31
N VAL A 10 22.49 0.94 -6.77
CA VAL A 10 21.24 1.10 -6.03
C VAL A 10 21.49 1.03 -4.53
N SER A 11 21.28 2.13 -3.78
CA SER A 11 21.64 2.18 -2.37
C SER A 11 20.98 1.01 -1.67
N ASP A 12 21.80 0.07 -1.20
CA ASP A 12 21.32 -1.08 -0.49
C ASP A 12 20.89 -0.60 0.90
N HIS A 13 19.61 -0.23 1.01
CA HIS A 13 19.01 0.23 2.26
C HIS A 13 19.29 -0.76 3.40
N ALA A 14 19.40 -2.06 3.10
CA ALA A 14 19.78 -3.07 4.08
C ALA A 14 21.18 -2.86 4.62
N THR A 15 22.15 -2.59 3.75
CA THR A 15 23.54 -2.30 4.14
C THR A 15 23.61 -1.01 4.95
N ALA A 16 22.92 0.06 4.52
CA ALA A 16 22.87 1.33 5.25
C ALA A 16 22.24 1.15 6.65
N ALA A 17 21.12 0.44 6.75
CA ALA A 17 20.45 0.14 8.02
C ALA A 17 21.35 -0.64 8.97
N ARG A 18 22.09 -1.66 8.48
CA ARG A 18 23.06 -2.42 9.29
C ARG A 18 24.21 -1.54 9.81
N GLN A 19 24.71 -0.62 8.98
CA GLN A 19 25.77 0.30 9.37
C GLN A 19 25.31 1.29 10.45
N LEU A 20 24.11 1.85 10.31
CA LEU A 20 23.50 2.73 11.30
C LEU A 20 23.22 1.98 12.63
N ALA A 21 22.73 0.74 12.56
CA ALA A 21 22.57 -0.08 13.75
C ALA A 21 23.92 -0.38 14.44
N ALA A 22 24.96 -0.66 13.66
CA ALA A 22 26.31 -0.89 14.18
C ALA A 22 26.96 0.37 14.79
N SER A 23 26.53 1.58 14.40
CA SER A 23 26.99 2.83 15.00
C SER A 23 26.25 3.18 16.31
N GLY A 24 25.31 2.32 16.75
CA GLY A 24 24.58 2.49 18.01
C GLY A 24 23.27 3.24 17.89
N LEU A 25 22.78 3.54 16.67
CA LEU A 25 21.42 4.06 16.50
C LEU A 25 20.39 2.98 16.87
N PRO A 26 19.29 3.34 17.56
CA PRO A 26 18.25 2.41 17.90
C PRO A 26 17.60 1.84 16.63
N MET A 27 17.29 0.54 16.65
CA MET A 27 16.64 -0.12 15.52
C MET A 27 15.17 0.33 15.43
N SER A 28 14.84 1.10 14.39
CA SER A 28 13.46 1.42 14.04
C SER A 28 12.83 0.32 13.20
N ASP A 29 11.51 0.36 13.05
CA ASP A 29 10.75 -0.50 12.14
C ASP A 29 11.11 -0.25 10.67
N VAL A 30 11.40 1.00 10.28
CA VAL A 30 11.90 1.33 8.93
C VAL A 30 13.27 0.71 8.68
N MET A 31 14.20 0.81 9.63
CA MET A 31 15.52 0.18 9.54
C MET A 31 15.39 -1.34 9.50
N GLN A 32 14.54 -1.92 10.35
CA GLN A 32 14.28 -3.35 10.35
C GLN A 32 13.73 -3.77 8.98
N ALA A 33 12.78 -3.01 8.40
CA ALA A 33 12.18 -3.26 7.08
C ALA A 33 13.21 -3.21 5.96
N ALA A 34 14.14 -2.26 6.04
CA ALA A 34 15.26 -2.17 5.12
C ALA A 34 16.23 -3.37 5.23
N ILE A 35 16.51 -3.88 6.43
CA ILE A 35 17.46 -4.99 6.67
C ILE A 35 16.98 -6.32 6.10
N ASP A 36 15.68 -6.55 6.20
CA ASP A 36 15.02 -7.79 5.81
C ASP A 36 13.80 -7.43 4.94
N PRO A 37 14.06 -6.91 3.73
CA PRO A 37 13.00 -6.50 2.83
C PRO A 37 12.21 -7.74 2.44
N ARG A 38 10.94 -7.54 2.10
CA ARG A 38 10.10 -8.68 1.73
C ARG A 38 10.67 -9.38 0.52
N LEU A 39 10.76 -10.71 0.62
CA LEU A 39 11.10 -11.54 -0.52
C LEU A 39 9.97 -11.47 -1.54
N VAL A 40 10.14 -10.61 -2.54
CA VAL A 40 9.34 -10.66 -3.76
C VAL A 40 9.83 -11.86 -4.56
N THR A 41 9.35 -13.05 -4.23
CA THR A 41 9.55 -14.22 -5.11
C THR A 41 8.65 -14.03 -6.33
N PRO A 42 9.20 -13.72 -7.53
CA PRO A 42 8.38 -13.65 -8.73
C PRO A 42 7.79 -15.03 -8.96
N ARG A 43 6.46 -15.10 -8.96
CA ARG A 43 5.73 -16.34 -9.21
C ARG A 43 5.90 -16.69 -10.69
N LEU A 44 6.90 -17.52 -11.02
CA LEU A 44 6.91 -18.24 -12.29
C LEU A 44 5.78 -19.28 -12.21
N VAL A 45 4.58 -18.89 -12.63
CA VAL A 45 3.43 -19.78 -12.65
C VAL A 45 3.66 -20.84 -13.73
N ALA A 46 4.07 -22.04 -13.32
CA ALA A 46 3.83 -23.22 -14.12
C ALA A 46 2.30 -23.42 -14.19
N PRO A 47 1.69 -23.48 -15.38
CA PRO A 47 0.26 -23.68 -15.50
C PRO A 47 -0.11 -25.09 -15.01
N ASN A 48 -1.10 -25.15 -14.13
CA ASN A 48 -1.86 -26.34 -13.75
C ASN A 48 -1.11 -27.45 -12.97
N LEU A 49 -0.95 -27.28 -11.65
CA LEU A 49 -1.01 -28.42 -10.73
C LEU A 49 -1.84 -28.05 -9.50
N ASN A 50 -3.01 -28.70 -9.40
CA ASN A 50 -3.83 -28.77 -8.20
C ASN A 50 -3.00 -29.41 -7.08
N LEU A 51 -2.41 -28.62 -6.20
CA LEU A 51 -1.92 -29.08 -4.89
C LEU A 51 -2.00 -27.92 -3.90
N ASP A 52 -3.01 -28.02 -3.05
CA ASP A 52 -3.35 -27.10 -1.97
C ASP A 52 -2.48 -27.37 -0.72
N LEU A 53 -1.16 -27.48 -0.93
CA LEU A 53 -0.18 -27.70 0.14
C LEU A 53 0.99 -26.73 -0.06
N GLY A 54 0.87 -25.57 0.57
CA GLY A 54 1.97 -24.61 0.70
C GLY A 54 2.11 -23.63 -0.46
N ARG A 55 1.03 -22.91 -0.80
CA ARG A 55 1.16 -21.73 -1.70
C ARG A 55 2.20 -20.78 -1.09
N PRO A 56 3.35 -20.53 -1.76
CA PRO A 56 4.25 -19.49 -1.30
C PRO A 56 3.48 -18.17 -1.32
N LEU A 57 3.51 -17.47 -0.18
CA LEU A 57 2.81 -16.21 0.01
C LEU A 57 3.34 -15.21 -1.00
N THR A 58 2.57 -14.93 -2.05
CA THR A 58 2.82 -13.73 -2.86
C THR A 58 2.72 -12.53 -1.92
N PRO A 59 3.64 -11.55 -2.01
CA PRO A 59 3.59 -10.37 -1.16
C PRO A 59 2.21 -9.75 -1.28
N ARG A 60 1.54 -9.55 -0.13
CA ARG A 60 0.20 -8.98 -0.12
C ARG A 60 0.30 -7.54 -0.62
N PRO A 61 -0.52 -7.13 -1.58
CA PRO A 61 -0.47 -5.76 -2.07
C PRO A 61 -0.80 -4.79 -0.93
N VAL A 62 -0.12 -3.64 -0.90
CA VAL A 62 -0.51 -2.56 -0.01
C VAL A 62 -1.69 -1.84 -0.62
N ILE A 63 -2.81 -1.99 0.07
CA ILE A 63 -4.09 -1.44 -0.33
C ILE A 63 -4.14 0.02 0.10
N ARG A 64 -4.45 0.87 -0.88
CA ARG A 64 -4.50 2.32 -0.74
C ARG A 64 -5.91 2.78 -0.39
N GLY A 65 -6.03 3.86 0.36
CA GLY A 65 -7.31 4.52 0.56
C GLY A 65 -7.79 5.27 -0.71
N PRO A 66 -9.05 5.73 -0.74
CA PRO A 66 -9.55 6.67 -1.74
C PRO A 66 -8.77 7.98 -1.64
N VAL A 67 -8.49 8.56 -2.79
CA VAL A 67 -7.95 9.91 -2.85
C VAL A 67 -9.03 10.88 -2.34
N LYS A 68 -8.86 11.39 -1.10
CA LYS A 68 -9.71 12.43 -0.48
C LYS A 68 -11.18 12.04 -0.23
N GLY A 69 -11.46 10.76 0.00
CA GLY A 69 -12.82 10.30 0.33
C GLY A 69 -13.84 10.39 -0.81
N VAL A 70 -13.41 10.80 -2.01
CA VAL A 70 -14.26 10.78 -3.21
C VAL A 70 -14.14 9.41 -3.83
N LEU A 71 -15.25 8.67 -3.88
CA LEU A 71 -15.33 7.42 -4.62
C LEU A 71 -15.08 7.73 -6.11
N PRO A 72 -14.02 7.17 -6.72
CA PRO A 72 -13.86 7.28 -8.16
C PRO A 72 -15.14 6.74 -8.81
N HIS A 73 -15.66 7.41 -9.83
CA HIS A 73 -16.68 6.81 -10.71
C HIS A 73 -15.98 5.67 -11.46
N SER A 74 -15.94 4.50 -10.85
CA SER A 74 -15.20 3.34 -11.33
C SER A 74 -16.10 2.41 -12.14
N GLN A 75 -15.44 1.55 -12.90
CA GLN A 75 -16.06 0.36 -13.48
C GLN A 75 -16.86 -0.39 -12.40
N ASP A 76 -18.04 -0.86 -12.80
CA ASP A 76 -18.82 -1.78 -11.97
C ASP A 76 -17.99 -3.01 -11.61
N LEU A 77 -18.27 -3.58 -10.44
CA LEU A 77 -17.67 -4.82 -9.97
C LEU A 77 -17.92 -5.92 -11.01
N ASP A 78 -16.90 -6.72 -11.32
CA ASP A 78 -17.12 -7.94 -12.11
C ASP A 78 -17.95 -8.96 -11.30
N GLU A 79 -18.52 -9.97 -11.96
CA GLU A 79 -19.38 -10.95 -11.26
C GLU A 79 -18.63 -11.70 -10.15
N LEU A 80 -17.33 -11.97 -10.34
CA LEU A 80 -16.51 -12.63 -9.32
C LEU A 80 -16.28 -11.72 -8.11
N GLU A 81 -16.06 -10.43 -8.32
CA GLU A 81 -15.95 -9.40 -7.28
C GLU A 81 -17.28 -9.27 -6.52
N LYS A 82 -18.42 -9.27 -7.22
CA LYS A 82 -19.75 -9.26 -6.58
C LYS A 82 -19.99 -10.49 -5.71
N GLU A 83 -19.73 -11.68 -6.23
CA GLU A 83 -19.85 -12.94 -5.48
C GLU A 83 -18.92 -12.96 -4.25
N THR A 84 -17.72 -12.41 -4.39
CA THR A 84 -16.74 -12.33 -3.31
C THR A 84 -17.23 -11.39 -2.20
N ALA A 85 -17.76 -10.21 -2.56
CA ALA A 85 -18.35 -9.29 -1.60
C ALA A 85 -19.57 -9.89 -0.89
N GLU A 86 -20.44 -10.57 -1.65
CA GLU A 86 -21.64 -11.21 -1.12
C GLU A 86 -21.31 -12.34 -0.14
N ARG A 87 -20.32 -13.17 -0.45
CA ARG A 87 -19.83 -14.21 0.47
C ARG A 87 -19.32 -13.59 1.77
N ALA A 88 -18.48 -12.55 1.69
CA ALA A 88 -17.94 -11.88 2.87
C ALA A 88 -19.05 -11.26 3.75
N PHE A 89 -20.11 -10.73 3.13
CA PHE A 89 -21.27 -10.19 3.81
C PHE A 89 -22.09 -11.28 4.51
N GLN A 90 -22.46 -12.34 3.78
CA GLN A 90 -23.23 -13.48 4.32
C GLN A 90 -22.53 -14.16 5.50
N GLU A 91 -21.20 -14.24 5.47
CA GLU A 91 -20.41 -14.81 6.57
C GLU A 91 -20.42 -13.96 7.85
N GLN A 92 -20.74 -12.67 7.75
CA GLN A 92 -20.93 -11.80 8.92
C GLN A 92 -22.41 -11.69 9.33
N ASP A 93 -23.36 -11.84 8.41
CA ASP A 93 -24.81 -11.78 8.66
C ASP A 93 -25.35 -13.13 9.15
N LEU A 94 -24.85 -13.58 10.30
CA LEU A 94 -25.17 -14.88 10.91
C LEU A 94 -26.67 -15.10 11.18
N TYR A 95 -27.44 -14.02 11.28
CA TYR A 95 -28.87 -14.04 11.58
C TYR A 95 -29.74 -13.70 10.36
N GLU A 96 -29.13 -13.59 9.16
CA GLU A 96 -29.82 -13.29 7.89
C GLU A 96 -30.74 -12.07 7.96
N THR A 97 -30.29 -11.04 8.69
CA THR A 97 -31.05 -9.80 8.88
C THR A 97 -31.01 -8.89 7.66
N GLY A 98 -30.04 -9.11 6.77
CA GLY A 98 -29.71 -8.25 5.64
C GLY A 98 -29.01 -6.94 6.04
N LYS A 99 -28.65 -6.75 7.32
CA LYS A 99 -28.12 -5.50 7.86
C LYS A 99 -27.01 -5.78 8.87
N LEU A 100 -25.85 -5.16 8.68
CA LEU A 100 -24.70 -5.30 9.56
C LEU A 100 -24.35 -4.00 10.28
N GLU A 101 -23.77 -4.09 11.48
CA GLU A 101 -23.17 -2.93 12.12
C GLU A 101 -22.01 -2.37 11.29
N LEU A 102 -21.78 -1.05 11.31
CA LEU A 102 -20.66 -0.42 10.58
C LEU A 102 -19.29 -0.97 10.98
N SER A 103 -19.14 -1.41 12.24
CA SER A 103 -17.95 -2.09 12.75
C SER A 103 -17.60 -3.35 11.94
N SER A 104 -18.59 -3.99 11.33
CA SER A 104 -18.43 -5.22 10.54
C SER A 104 -17.76 -4.96 9.19
N VAL A 105 -17.81 -3.74 8.64
CA VAL A 105 -17.13 -3.42 7.37
C VAL A 105 -15.64 -3.69 7.47
N HIS A 106 -15.01 -3.28 8.56
CA HIS A 106 -13.59 -3.52 8.76
C HIS A 106 -13.27 -5.03 8.80
N ARG A 107 -14.13 -5.84 9.43
CA ARG A 107 -13.97 -7.31 9.45
C ARG A 107 -14.14 -7.92 8.06
N MET A 108 -15.14 -7.46 7.30
CA MET A 108 -15.35 -7.90 5.91
C MET A 108 -14.17 -7.51 5.02
N CYS A 109 -13.69 -6.27 5.10
CA CYS A 109 -12.52 -5.81 4.38
C CYS A 109 -11.28 -6.65 4.74
N ALA A 110 -10.98 -6.85 6.03
CA ALA A 110 -9.87 -7.68 6.47
C ALA A 110 -9.96 -9.12 5.94
N ARG A 111 -11.16 -9.70 5.88
CA ARG A 111 -11.40 -11.04 5.33
C ARG A 111 -11.14 -11.12 3.82
N LEU A 112 -11.41 -10.03 3.10
CA LEU A 112 -11.09 -9.87 1.68
C LEU A 112 -9.61 -9.49 1.44
N ASP A 113 -8.77 -9.57 2.47
CA ASP A 113 -7.39 -9.08 2.48
C ASP A 113 -7.27 -7.57 2.21
N LEU A 114 -8.37 -6.84 2.31
CA LEU A 114 -8.47 -5.39 2.15
C LEU A 114 -8.17 -4.66 3.46
N HIS A 115 -6.91 -4.31 3.62
CA HIS A 115 -6.47 -3.53 4.78
C HIS A 115 -6.66 -2.05 4.50
N VAL A 116 -7.84 -1.55 4.83
CA VAL A 116 -8.21 -0.15 4.67
C VAL A 116 -8.13 0.54 6.03
N ASP A 117 -7.59 1.76 6.06
CA ASP A 117 -7.58 2.58 7.27
C ASP A 117 -9.01 2.80 7.79
N GLN A 118 -9.21 2.69 9.10
CA GLN A 118 -10.54 2.80 9.70
C GLN A 118 -11.15 4.18 9.49
N ASN A 119 -10.34 5.25 9.47
CA ASN A 119 -10.82 6.60 9.24
C ASN A 119 -11.28 6.77 7.80
N VAL A 120 -10.57 6.17 6.85
CA VAL A 120 -10.98 6.11 5.44
C VAL A 120 -12.35 5.43 5.30
N VAL A 121 -12.52 4.27 5.92
CA VAL A 121 -13.81 3.54 5.89
C VAL A 121 -14.89 4.40 6.53
N LYS A 122 -14.62 5.02 7.69
CA LYS A 122 -15.56 5.97 8.32
C LYS A 122 -15.95 7.09 7.37
N THR A 123 -15.00 7.70 6.64
CA THR A 123 -15.29 8.75 5.67
C THR A 123 -16.21 8.28 4.55
N TRP A 124 -16.05 7.06 4.04
CA TRP A 124 -17.00 6.52 3.06
C TRP A 124 -18.38 6.26 3.64
N LEU A 125 -18.44 5.88 4.91
CA LEU A 125 -19.67 5.59 5.62
C LEU A 125 -20.34 6.85 6.19
N GLN A 126 -19.78 8.06 6.03
CA GLN A 126 -20.29 9.32 6.60
C GLN A 126 -21.70 9.73 6.12
N GLY A 127 -22.31 9.00 5.18
CA GLY A 127 -23.70 9.18 4.74
C GLY A 127 -24.68 8.12 5.24
N LEU A 128 -24.21 7.06 5.90
CA LEU A 128 -25.05 5.96 6.36
C LEU A 128 -25.41 6.13 7.84
N SER A 129 -26.69 5.90 8.17
CA SER A 129 -27.18 5.98 9.55
C SER A 129 -26.69 4.78 10.35
N GLU A 130 -26.02 5.00 11.49
CA GLU A 130 -25.60 3.91 12.38
C GLU A 130 -26.77 3.05 12.86
N ALA A 131 -27.96 3.65 12.98
CA ALA A 131 -29.16 2.95 13.40
C ALA A 131 -29.73 2.00 12.32
N GLU A 132 -29.46 2.25 11.04
CA GLU A 132 -30.04 1.46 9.94
C GLU A 132 -29.20 0.23 9.58
N GLY A 133 -27.94 0.21 9.99
CA GLY A 133 -26.95 -0.79 9.58
C GLY A 133 -26.50 -0.60 8.14
N ILE A 134 -25.68 -1.53 7.66
CA ILE A 134 -25.12 -1.58 6.31
C ILE A 134 -25.74 -2.76 5.58
N THR A 135 -26.33 -2.49 4.42
CA THR A 135 -26.87 -3.52 3.53
C THR A 135 -25.77 -4.11 2.64
N LEU A 136 -26.09 -5.20 1.94
CA LEU A 136 -25.18 -5.80 0.96
C LEU A 136 -24.80 -4.79 -0.14
N ASP A 137 -25.75 -3.99 -0.60
CA ASP A 137 -25.51 -3.01 -1.66
C ASP A 137 -24.60 -1.88 -1.18
N ASP A 138 -24.79 -1.40 0.05
CA ASP A 138 -23.88 -0.43 0.68
C ASP A 138 -22.45 -0.97 0.78
N PHE A 139 -22.31 -2.24 1.19
CA PHE A 139 -20.99 -2.89 1.26
C PHE A 139 -20.37 -3.06 -0.14
N LYS A 140 -21.14 -3.41 -1.16
CA LYS A 140 -20.66 -3.50 -2.55
C LYS A 140 -20.16 -2.15 -3.05
N GLU A 141 -20.82 -1.04 -2.72
CA GLU A 141 -20.35 0.31 -3.09
C GLU A 141 -19.04 0.69 -2.37
N VAL A 142 -18.92 0.39 -1.07
CA VAL A 142 -17.66 0.58 -0.34
C VAL A 142 -16.54 -0.27 -0.94
N TYR A 143 -16.82 -1.55 -1.22
CA TYR A 143 -15.87 -2.47 -1.82
C TYR A 143 -15.41 -2.01 -3.22
N LYS A 144 -16.35 -1.55 -4.05
CA LYS A 144 -16.07 -0.91 -5.35
C LYS A 144 -15.17 0.31 -5.20
N GLY A 145 -15.43 1.15 -4.20
CA GLY A 145 -14.58 2.27 -3.83
C GLY A 145 -13.14 1.89 -3.50
N ILE A 146 -12.98 0.84 -2.68
CA ILE A 146 -11.66 0.30 -2.30
C ILE A 146 -10.92 -0.17 -3.54
N LEU A 147 -11.56 -1.00 -4.36
CA LEU A 147 -10.93 -1.56 -5.56
C LEU A 147 -10.58 -0.48 -6.57
N ALA A 148 -11.42 0.54 -6.72
CA ALA A 148 -11.17 1.66 -7.61
C ALA A 148 -9.96 2.52 -7.19
N ALA A 149 -9.67 2.57 -5.90
CA ALA A 149 -8.49 3.23 -5.37
C ALA A 149 -7.19 2.43 -5.58
N GLN A 150 -7.30 1.14 -5.95
CA GLN A 150 -6.16 0.28 -6.18
C GLN A 150 -5.65 0.39 -7.62
N THR A 151 -4.34 0.21 -7.80
CA THR A 151 -3.80 0.02 -9.14
C THR A 151 -4.24 -1.32 -9.73
N PRO A 152 -4.30 -1.46 -11.06
CA PRO A 152 -4.70 -2.71 -11.72
C PRO A 152 -3.92 -3.94 -11.23
N ALA A 153 -2.62 -3.78 -10.99
CA ALA A 153 -1.78 -4.84 -10.41
C ALA A 153 -2.24 -5.24 -9.00
N VAL A 154 -2.56 -4.27 -8.14
CA VAL A 154 -3.06 -4.59 -6.79
C VAL A 154 -4.40 -5.32 -6.87
N ARG A 155 -5.33 -4.89 -7.71
CA ARG A 155 -6.63 -5.56 -7.91
C ARG A 155 -6.46 -7.02 -8.38
N LYS A 156 -5.62 -7.24 -9.40
CA LYS A 156 -5.37 -8.60 -9.91
C LYS A 156 -4.68 -9.48 -8.87
N SER A 157 -3.72 -8.94 -8.13
CA SER A 157 -3.04 -9.66 -7.06
C SER A 157 -4.02 -10.08 -5.96
N ALA A 158 -4.89 -9.17 -5.51
CA ALA A 158 -5.93 -9.45 -4.52
C ALA A 158 -6.94 -10.50 -5.02
N ALA A 159 -7.27 -10.49 -6.31
CA ALA A 159 -8.12 -11.50 -6.94
C ALA A 159 -7.40 -12.84 -7.21
N GLY A 160 -6.13 -12.99 -6.81
CA GLY A 160 -5.32 -14.19 -7.09
C GLY A 160 -5.02 -14.40 -8.58
N LYS A 161 -5.23 -13.38 -9.42
CA LYS A 161 -4.96 -13.39 -10.86
C LYS A 161 -3.47 -13.13 -11.12
N SER A 162 -2.93 -13.69 -12.18
CA SER A 162 -1.53 -13.44 -12.59
C SER A 162 -1.34 -12.00 -13.04
N LEU A 163 -0.24 -11.39 -12.63
CA LEU A 163 0.17 -10.06 -13.09
C LEU A 163 0.86 -10.16 -14.45
N GLY A 164 0.36 -9.43 -15.43
CA GLY A 164 1.02 -9.23 -16.71
C GLY A 164 1.98 -8.05 -16.68
N LEU A 165 2.83 -7.94 -17.70
CA LEU A 165 3.71 -6.77 -17.88
C LEU A 165 2.91 -5.46 -18.02
N GLU A 166 1.74 -5.52 -18.64
CA GLU A 166 0.87 -4.35 -18.83
C GLU A 166 0.36 -3.80 -17.49
N ASP A 167 0.00 -4.67 -16.54
CA ASP A 167 -0.46 -4.26 -15.21
C ASP A 167 0.64 -3.50 -14.43
N LEU A 168 1.89 -3.93 -14.63
CA LEU A 168 3.06 -3.29 -14.04
C LEU A 168 3.32 -1.92 -14.69
N ARG A 169 3.18 -1.81 -16.02
CA ARG A 169 3.30 -0.54 -16.74
C ARG A 169 2.22 0.44 -16.33
N GLU A 170 0.96 0.01 -16.24
CA GLU A 170 -0.13 0.85 -15.78
C GLU A 170 0.08 1.35 -14.35
N THR A 171 0.60 0.48 -13.47
CA THR A 171 0.97 0.85 -12.10
C THR A 171 2.10 1.87 -12.09
N GLU A 172 3.14 1.68 -12.90
CA GLU A 172 4.25 2.64 -13.03
C GLU A 172 3.75 3.99 -13.58
N ASP A 173 2.95 3.99 -14.64
CA ASP A 173 2.39 5.20 -15.24
C ASP A 173 1.49 5.97 -14.27
N TYR A 174 0.69 5.25 -13.47
CA TYR A 174 -0.10 5.86 -12.40
C TYR A 174 0.80 6.56 -11.37
N MET A 175 1.86 5.88 -10.91
CA MET A 175 2.82 6.45 -9.96
C MET A 175 3.57 7.66 -10.54
N ARG A 176 3.96 7.60 -11.82
CA ARG A 176 4.59 8.73 -12.53
C ARG A 176 3.65 9.92 -12.67
N LYS A 177 2.38 9.69 -13.01
CA LYS A 177 1.36 10.75 -13.09
C LYS A 177 1.13 11.42 -11.74
N ALA A 178 1.05 10.63 -10.67
CA ALA A 178 0.93 11.15 -9.31
C ALA A 178 2.16 11.98 -8.92
N PHE A 179 3.36 11.47 -9.19
CA PHE A 179 4.61 12.21 -8.95
C PHE A 179 4.63 13.54 -9.72
N ASN A 180 4.33 13.52 -11.01
CA ASN A 180 4.34 14.72 -11.87
C ASN A 180 3.32 15.79 -11.44
N ARG A 181 2.27 15.41 -10.69
CA ARG A 181 1.30 16.37 -10.13
C ARG A 181 1.89 17.21 -9.00
N HIS A 182 2.83 16.64 -8.24
CA HIS A 182 3.51 17.30 -7.13
C HIS A 182 4.91 17.81 -7.52
N ALA A 183 5.45 17.31 -8.65
CA ALA A 183 6.74 17.74 -9.16
C ALA A 183 6.69 19.20 -9.63
N SER A 184 7.76 19.94 -9.33
CA SER A 184 7.99 21.26 -9.92
C SER A 184 8.38 21.12 -11.40
N SER A 185 8.57 22.24 -12.09
CA SER A 185 8.98 22.29 -13.51
C SER A 185 10.22 21.46 -13.86
N CYS A 186 11.03 21.09 -12.86
CA CYS A 186 12.25 20.32 -13.01
C CYS A 186 12.09 18.80 -12.80
N SER A 187 10.87 18.25 -12.85
CA SER A 187 10.61 16.80 -12.67
C SER A 187 11.14 16.24 -11.33
N THR A 188 11.11 17.08 -10.30
CA THR A 188 11.62 16.79 -8.95
C THR A 188 10.64 17.28 -7.89
N VAL A 189 10.66 16.64 -6.72
CA VAL A 189 9.84 16.99 -5.54
C VAL A 189 10.74 17.29 -4.34
N SER A 190 10.32 18.24 -3.50
CA SER A 190 10.92 18.46 -2.18
C SER A 190 10.49 17.37 -1.19
N THR A 191 11.11 17.33 -0.01
CA THR A 191 10.72 16.42 1.07
C THR A 191 9.26 16.61 1.51
N ASP A 192 8.80 17.87 1.60
CA ASP A 192 7.41 18.18 1.94
C ASP A 192 6.42 17.68 0.88
N HIS A 193 6.73 17.92 -0.40
CA HIS A 193 5.91 17.40 -1.50
C HIS A 193 5.95 15.86 -1.58
N LEU A 194 7.01 15.21 -1.11
CA LEU A 194 7.04 13.75 -1.00
C LEU A 194 6.03 13.27 0.06
N ARG A 195 5.98 13.89 1.25
CA ARG A 195 4.99 13.56 2.30
C ARG A 195 3.56 13.76 1.77
N GLU A 196 3.31 14.91 1.12
CA GLU A 196 2.02 15.19 0.48
C GLU A 196 1.66 14.17 -0.61
N LEU A 197 2.65 13.71 -1.39
CA LEU A 197 2.46 12.70 -2.43
C LEU A 197 2.10 11.34 -1.83
N LEU A 198 2.73 10.94 -0.72
CA LEU A 198 2.36 9.70 0.00
C LEU A 198 0.94 9.79 0.57
N GLN A 199 0.56 10.94 1.12
CA GLN A 199 -0.80 11.20 1.58
C GLN A 199 -1.81 11.22 0.42
N TYR A 200 -1.46 11.85 -0.70
CA TYR A 200 -2.28 11.90 -1.91
C TYR A 200 -2.57 10.51 -2.46
N LEU A 201 -1.56 9.63 -2.45
CA LEU A 201 -1.68 8.23 -2.84
C LEU A 201 -2.35 7.36 -1.76
N SER A 202 -2.70 7.96 -0.62
CA SER A 202 -3.42 7.33 0.47
C SER A 202 -2.75 6.04 0.94
N PHE A 203 -1.41 6.09 1.06
CA PHE A 203 -0.69 5.06 1.78
C PHE A 203 -1.10 5.06 3.27
N PRO A 204 -0.90 3.95 3.99
CA PRO A 204 -1.02 3.95 5.45
C PRO A 204 0.11 4.75 6.09
N ASP A 205 -0.24 5.69 6.97
CA ASP A 205 0.71 6.37 7.84
C ASP A 205 0.78 5.63 9.18
N VAL A 206 1.75 4.73 9.31
CA VAL A 206 1.91 3.83 10.46
C VAL A 206 2.14 4.59 11.78
N HIS A 207 2.72 5.79 11.72
CA HIS A 207 3.03 6.59 12.90
C HIS A 207 2.00 7.69 13.17
N GLY A 208 1.19 8.05 12.17
CA GLY A 208 0.19 9.13 12.28
C GLY A 208 0.82 10.52 12.38
N ASP A 209 2.06 10.67 11.89
CA ASP A 209 2.85 11.90 11.96
C ASP A 209 2.97 12.62 10.61
N GLY A 210 2.12 12.25 9.64
CA GLY A 210 2.18 12.79 8.28
C GLY A 210 3.41 12.31 7.51
N TYR A 211 3.89 11.09 7.82
CA TYR A 211 5.10 10.48 7.26
C TYR A 211 6.40 11.16 7.64
N ASP A 212 6.41 12.03 8.66
CA ASP A 212 7.61 12.78 9.03
C ASP A 212 8.77 11.84 9.41
N ARG A 213 8.53 10.96 10.40
CA ARG A 213 9.52 9.98 10.83
C ARG A 213 9.94 9.04 9.70
N PHE A 214 8.96 8.53 8.94
CA PHE A 214 9.25 7.58 7.86
C PHE A 214 10.15 8.19 6.78
N VAL A 215 9.84 9.41 6.33
CA VAL A 215 10.61 10.08 5.27
C VAL A 215 12.01 10.46 5.76
N SER A 216 12.15 10.99 6.97
CA SER A 216 13.47 11.32 7.52
C SER A 216 14.35 10.08 7.70
N GLU A 217 13.80 8.94 8.16
CA GLU A 217 14.54 7.68 8.27
C GLU A 217 14.92 7.11 6.87
N TRP A 218 14.02 7.19 5.89
CA TRP A 218 14.34 6.78 4.51
C TRP A 218 15.42 7.67 3.86
N LEU A 219 15.42 8.98 4.12
CA LEU A 219 16.47 9.90 3.65
C LEU A 219 17.82 9.51 4.23
N LEU A 220 17.87 9.25 5.54
CA LEU A 220 19.06 8.76 6.22
C LEU A 220 19.58 7.45 5.62
N LEU A 221 18.69 6.48 5.39
CA LEU A 221 19.02 5.20 4.73
C LEU A 221 19.51 5.36 3.29
N SER A 222 19.00 6.37 2.59
CA SER A 222 19.40 6.71 1.22
C SER A 222 20.69 7.52 1.17
N GLY A 223 21.28 7.87 2.32
CA GLY A 223 22.47 8.71 2.42
C GLY A 223 22.23 10.15 1.96
N LYS A 224 20.99 10.63 2.10
CA LYS A 224 20.58 11.99 1.72
C LYS A 224 20.37 12.81 2.98
N GLU A 225 20.89 14.03 2.97
CA GLU A 225 20.66 15.00 4.04
C GLU A 225 19.35 15.74 3.79
N GLU A 226 18.52 15.87 4.83
CA GLU A 226 17.29 16.65 4.77
C GLU A 226 17.64 18.14 4.67
N SER A 227 17.56 18.68 3.46
CA SER A 227 17.83 20.07 3.12
C SER A 227 16.67 20.63 2.31
N PRO A 228 16.32 21.93 2.46
CA PRO A 228 15.31 22.56 1.60
C PRO A 228 15.68 22.55 0.12
N GLU A 229 16.96 22.38 -0.21
CA GLU A 229 17.46 22.28 -1.59
C GLU A 229 17.42 20.84 -2.12
N LEU A 230 17.10 19.86 -1.29
CA LEU A 230 17.04 18.45 -1.70
C LEU A 230 15.95 18.26 -2.75
N GLN A 231 16.36 17.84 -3.94
CA GLN A 231 15.46 17.49 -5.04
C GLN A 231 15.39 15.98 -5.20
N LEU A 232 14.20 15.41 -5.06
CA LEU A 232 13.95 13.98 -5.19
C LEU A 232 13.39 13.68 -6.58
N THR A 233 13.95 12.67 -7.22
CA THR A 233 13.54 12.20 -8.54
C THR A 233 12.42 11.16 -8.43
N VAL A 234 11.82 10.80 -9.56
CA VAL A 234 10.83 9.71 -9.61
C VAL A 234 11.40 8.37 -9.14
N HIS A 235 12.68 8.10 -9.36
CA HIS A 235 13.34 6.88 -8.89
C HIS A 235 13.42 6.86 -7.36
N ASP A 236 13.72 8.01 -6.76
CA ASP A 236 13.75 8.17 -5.31
C ASP A 236 12.38 7.94 -4.69
N PHE A 237 11.34 8.51 -5.31
CA PHE A 237 9.97 8.28 -4.91
C PHE A 237 9.57 6.79 -4.99
N ILE A 238 9.90 6.09 -6.08
CA ILE A 238 9.60 4.65 -6.21
C ILE A 238 10.36 3.84 -5.15
N SER A 239 11.63 4.17 -4.89
CA SER A 239 12.43 3.53 -3.84
C SER A 239 11.83 3.75 -2.45
N CYS A 240 11.38 4.99 -2.16
CA CYS A 240 10.69 5.34 -0.92
C CYS A 240 9.40 4.54 -0.75
N VAL A 241 8.56 4.47 -1.78
CA VAL A 241 7.30 3.70 -1.75
C VAL A 241 7.56 2.22 -1.51
N ASN A 242 8.56 1.62 -2.16
CA ASN A 242 8.86 0.20 -1.96
C ASN A 242 9.19 -0.10 -0.49
N LEU A 243 10.02 0.74 0.14
CA LEU A 243 10.33 0.61 1.56
C LEU A 243 9.10 0.86 2.45
N LEU A 244 8.26 1.86 2.13
CA LEU A 244 7.02 2.11 2.87
C LEU A 244 6.10 0.89 2.86
N VAL A 245 5.99 0.24 1.70
CA VAL A 245 5.15 -0.95 1.54
C VAL A 245 5.71 -2.09 2.41
N ASP A 246 7.04 -2.19 2.60
CA ASP A 246 7.68 -3.16 3.51
C ASP A 246 7.37 -2.87 4.98
N VAL A 247 7.47 -1.60 5.39
CA VAL A 247 7.11 -1.14 6.75
C VAL A 247 5.65 -1.45 7.05
N CYS A 248 4.75 -1.11 6.14
CA CYS A 248 3.32 -1.37 6.27
C CYS A 248 3.00 -2.86 6.46
N GLN A 249 3.65 -3.75 5.72
CA GLN A 249 3.41 -5.18 5.90
C GLN A 249 3.91 -5.67 7.26
N ARG A 250 5.08 -5.25 7.70
CA ARG A 250 5.65 -5.66 8.99
C ARG A 250 4.82 -5.17 10.16
N HIS A 251 4.33 -3.94 10.09
CA HIS A 251 3.44 -3.42 11.10
C HIS A 251 2.18 -4.28 11.24
N ARG A 252 1.64 -4.79 10.13
CA ARG A 252 0.50 -5.73 10.16
C ARG A 252 0.85 -7.07 10.79
N GLU A 253 2.05 -7.60 10.56
CA GLU A 253 2.48 -8.87 11.14
C GLU A 253 2.69 -8.81 12.66
N MET A 254 2.79 -7.60 13.23
CA MET A 254 2.94 -7.39 14.67
C MET A 254 1.61 -7.17 15.42
N GLN A 255 0.49 -6.95 14.72
CA GLN A 255 -0.84 -6.76 15.30
C GLN A 255 -1.57 -8.10 15.45
#